data_AF-A0A1F7BKB6-F1
#
_entry.id   AF-A0A1F7BKB6-F1
#
_cell.length_a   1.000
_cell.length_b   1.000
_cell.length_c   1.000
_cell.angle_alpha   90.00
_cell.angle_beta   90.00
_cell.angle_gamma   90.00
#
_symmetry.space_group_name_H-M   'P 1'
#
loop_
_entity.id
_entity.type
_entity.pdbx_description
1 polymer ?
#
loop_
_entity_poly.entity_id
_entity_poly.type
_entity_poly.pdbx_seq_one_letter_code
_entity_poly.pdbx_strand_id
1 'polypeptide(L)'
;NTLLRRIHNPDRRYTITKIFSSTIYILTATWIIVTVFAKYPGLITSLAIVGAGLAIALQDIVKDILGWGLILQHRLFVIGNRITIGNYTGEVVDIGILRTRVLEVGLPPHSVLEHTGKILSIPNAYVLTLPITNHSTISEFVNAEMHITITYESDWKKARRILHEIIQQETGAHTERERMQELQRTRMMYIHRQISGPEVYMDLAADGIDFVLRFSVPIGERRLIVSTLSEKILERFIAEGDIALAYKTVRSVSDKKEEKDTGGL
;
A
#
# COMPACT_ATOMS: atom_id res chain seq x y z
N ASN A 1 -2.39 75.96 8.18
CA ASN A 1 -1.25 75.52 9.03
C ASN A 1 -1.73 74.35 9.87
N THR A 2 -1.24 73.11 9.83
CA THR A 2 0.07 72.57 9.45
C THR A 2 -0.02 71.02 9.41
N LEU A 3 -0.90 70.42 8.59
CA LEU A 3 -1.01 68.94 8.49
C LEU A 3 -1.19 68.41 7.06
N LEU A 4 -0.93 69.22 6.02
CA LEU A 4 -1.10 68.84 4.61
C LEU A 4 0.20 68.82 3.80
N ARG A 5 1.35 68.53 4.43
CA ARG A 5 2.65 68.64 3.74
C ARG A 5 3.60 67.46 3.93
N ARG A 6 3.11 66.22 4.07
CA ARG A 6 4.04 65.08 4.05
C ARG A 6 3.44 63.75 3.61
N ILE A 7 2.99 63.64 2.36
CA ILE A 7 3.03 62.37 1.62
C ILE A 7 3.41 62.68 0.16
N HIS A 8 4.72 62.66 -0.10
CA HIS A 8 5.33 62.72 -1.42
C HIS A 8 5.51 61.28 -1.91
N ASN A 9 4.47 60.70 -2.53
CA ASN A 9 4.58 59.51 -3.39
C ASN A 9 3.28 59.28 -4.18
N PRO A 10 3.28 59.42 -5.52
CA PRO A 10 2.09 59.30 -6.37
C PRO A 10 1.46 57.89 -6.33
N ASP A 11 2.26 56.84 -6.14
CA ASP A 11 1.80 55.43 -6.14
C ASP A 11 0.94 55.06 -4.91
N ARG A 12 1.20 55.73 -3.77
CA ARG A 12 0.41 55.55 -2.55
C ARG A 12 -0.99 56.15 -2.68
N ARG A 13 -1.16 57.28 -3.39
CA ARG A 13 -2.49 57.87 -3.62
C ARG A 13 -3.37 56.97 -4.48
N TYR A 14 -2.81 56.38 -5.54
CA TYR A 14 -3.55 55.45 -6.40
C TYR A 14 -4.00 54.20 -5.63
N THR A 15 -3.10 53.58 -4.86
CA THR A 15 -3.41 52.38 -4.07
C THR A 15 -4.41 52.66 -2.95
N ILE A 16 -4.26 53.77 -2.22
CA ILE A 16 -5.21 54.18 -1.17
C ILE A 16 -6.59 54.49 -1.76
N THR A 17 -6.65 55.17 -2.91
CA THR A 17 -7.93 55.49 -3.55
C THR A 17 -8.62 54.24 -4.11
N LYS A 18 -7.84 53.27 -4.63
CA LYS A 18 -8.34 51.99 -5.14
C LYS A 18 -8.83 51.07 -4.01
N ILE A 19 -8.13 51.02 -2.88
CA ILE A 19 -8.59 50.29 -1.69
C ILE A 19 -9.83 50.98 -1.12
N PHE A 20 -9.82 52.31 -0.97
CA PHE A 20 -10.95 53.07 -0.43
C PHE A 20 -12.21 52.93 -1.29
N SER A 21 -12.07 53.02 -2.63
CA SER A 21 -13.19 52.79 -3.55
C SER A 21 -13.66 51.34 -3.52
N SER A 22 -12.75 50.36 -3.50
CA SER A 22 -13.12 48.93 -3.37
C SER A 22 -13.87 48.66 -2.07
N THR A 23 -13.41 49.22 -0.96
CA THR A 23 -14.09 49.12 0.34
C THR A 23 -15.47 49.75 0.30
N ILE A 24 -15.62 50.94 -0.31
CA ILE A 24 -16.92 51.59 -0.48
C ILE A 24 -17.85 50.74 -1.34
N TYR A 25 -17.38 50.16 -2.45
CA TYR A 25 -18.18 49.26 -3.28
C TYR A 25 -18.63 48.01 -2.52
N ILE A 26 -17.77 47.42 -1.69
CA ILE A 26 -18.13 46.27 -0.85
C ILE A 26 -19.17 46.68 0.19
N LEU A 27 -19.01 47.84 0.84
CA LEU A 27 -19.95 48.34 1.85
C LEU A 27 -21.31 48.68 1.24
N THR A 28 -21.35 49.35 0.09
CA THR A 28 -22.62 49.67 -0.59
C THR A 28 -23.31 48.41 -1.09
N ALA A 29 -22.57 47.45 -1.67
CA ALA A 29 -23.11 46.14 -2.04
C ALA A 29 -23.69 45.40 -0.83
N THR A 30 -22.96 45.36 0.29
CA THR A 30 -23.41 44.73 1.54
C THR A 30 -24.69 45.41 2.06
N TRP A 31 -24.74 46.75 2.05
CA TRP A 31 -25.93 47.50 2.48
C TRP A 31 -27.14 47.21 1.59
N ILE A 32 -26.97 47.13 0.28
CA ILE A 32 -28.03 46.74 -0.67
C ILE A 32 -28.52 45.32 -0.37
N ILE A 33 -27.61 44.37 -0.16
CA ILE A 33 -27.95 42.98 0.15
C ILE A 33 -28.76 42.89 1.45
N VAL A 34 -28.30 43.55 2.52
CA VAL A 34 -28.98 43.57 3.82
C VAL A 34 -30.37 44.21 3.73
N THR A 35 -30.50 45.33 3.01
CA THR A 35 -31.80 46.02 2.86
C THR A 35 -32.80 45.20 2.04
N VAL A 36 -32.37 44.55 0.96
CA VAL A 36 -33.21 43.63 0.17
C VAL A 36 -33.68 42.45 1.03
N PHE A 37 -32.78 41.86 1.80
CA PHE A 37 -33.10 40.74 2.68
C PHE A 37 -34.00 41.13 3.86
N ALA A 38 -33.83 42.32 4.44
CA ALA A 38 -34.71 42.85 5.48
C ALA A 38 -36.13 43.09 4.96
N LYS A 39 -36.29 43.50 3.69
CA LYS A 39 -37.59 43.74 3.05
C LYS A 39 -38.31 42.44 2.67
N TYR A 40 -37.57 41.38 2.36
CA TYR A 40 -38.12 40.09 1.90
C TYR A 40 -37.51 38.90 2.68
N PRO A 41 -37.87 38.72 3.96
CA PRO A 41 -37.29 37.65 4.79
C PRO A 41 -37.56 36.24 4.26
N GLY A 42 -38.66 36.04 3.52
CA GLY A 42 -38.98 34.78 2.85
C GLY A 42 -37.96 34.35 1.79
N LEU A 43 -37.25 35.30 1.15
CA LEU A 43 -36.18 35.00 0.19
C LEU A 43 -34.96 34.40 0.87
N ILE A 44 -34.59 34.88 2.06
CA ILE A 44 -33.47 34.31 2.82
C ILE A 44 -33.79 32.86 3.18
N THR A 45 -35.01 32.62 3.66
CA THR A 45 -35.44 31.30 4.11
C THR A 45 -35.47 30.31 2.95
N SER A 46 -36.00 30.71 1.78
CA SER A 46 -36.01 29.85 0.60
C SER A 46 -34.60 29.58 0.06
N LEU A 47 -33.73 30.60 -0.01
CA LEU A 47 -32.33 30.41 -0.40
C LEU A 47 -31.57 29.51 0.57
N ALA A 48 -31.83 29.62 1.87
CA ALA A 48 -31.21 28.76 2.87
C ALA A 48 -31.62 27.30 2.70
N ILE A 49 -32.92 27.04 2.47
CA ILE A 49 -33.43 25.68 2.21
C ILE A 49 -32.84 25.11 0.92
N VAL A 50 -32.86 25.88 -0.17
CA VAL A 50 -32.27 25.46 -1.46
C VAL A 50 -30.76 25.23 -1.32
N GLY A 51 -30.06 26.13 -0.62
CA GLY A 51 -28.63 26.03 -0.36
C GLY A 51 -28.28 24.79 0.47
N ALA A 52 -29.07 24.47 1.49
CA ALA A 52 -28.90 23.26 2.28
C ALA A 52 -29.09 21.99 1.43
N GLY A 53 -30.12 21.96 0.57
CA GLY A 53 -30.33 20.86 -0.37
C GLY A 53 -29.17 20.70 -1.35
N LEU A 54 -28.64 21.81 -1.88
CA LEU A 54 -27.48 21.80 -2.78
C LEU A 54 -26.21 21.33 -2.07
N ALA A 55 -25.98 21.77 -0.83
CA ALA A 55 -24.83 21.37 -0.04
C ALA A 55 -24.83 19.85 0.24
N ILE A 56 -25.99 19.27 0.54
CA ILE A 56 -26.15 17.83 0.71
C ILE A 56 -25.89 17.11 -0.63
N ALA A 57 -26.43 17.62 -1.73
CA ALA A 57 -26.26 17.02 -3.06
C ALA A 57 -24.79 17.03 -3.56
N LEU A 58 -24.04 18.09 -3.24
CA LEU A 58 -22.65 18.26 -3.66
C LEU A 58 -21.63 17.73 -2.64
N GLN A 59 -22.09 17.18 -1.52
CA GLN A 59 -21.22 16.81 -0.41
C GLN A 59 -20.09 15.88 -0.83
N ASP A 60 -20.37 14.89 -1.68
CA ASP A 60 -19.36 13.90 -2.09
C ASP A 60 -18.34 14.47 -3.07
N ILE A 61 -18.75 15.39 -3.96
CA ILE A 61 -17.83 16.10 -4.85
C ILE A 61 -16.86 16.95 -4.04
N VAL A 62 -17.36 17.65 -3.02
CA VAL A 62 -16.52 18.47 -2.13
C VAL A 62 -15.53 17.58 -1.36
N LYS A 63 -15.97 16.43 -0.84
CA LYS A 63 -15.08 15.46 -0.17
C LYS A 63 -13.99 14.94 -1.11
N ASP A 64 -14.34 14.63 -2.36
CA ASP A 64 -13.36 14.16 -3.34
C ASP A 64 -12.29 15.22 -3.64
N ILE A 65 -12.68 16.50 -3.79
CA ILE A 65 -11.73 17.60 -4.00
C ILE A 65 -10.82 17.80 -2.77
N LEU A 66 -11.38 17.72 -1.56
CA LEU A 66 -10.58 17.79 -0.33
C LEU A 66 -9.62 16.60 -0.22
N GLY A 67 -10.08 15.39 -0.54
CA GLY A 67 -9.25 14.19 -0.58
C GLY A 67 -8.10 14.32 -1.56
N TRP A 68 -8.36 14.82 -2.76
CA TRP A 68 -7.33 15.13 -3.76
C TRP A 68 -6.30 16.13 -3.24
N GLY A 69 -6.75 17.22 -2.61
CA GLY A 69 -5.87 18.20 -1.99
C GLY A 69 -4.95 17.59 -0.93
N LEU A 70 -5.46 16.69 -0.08
CA LEU A 70 -4.64 15.99 0.91
C LEU A 70 -3.64 15.02 0.28
N ILE A 71 -4.03 14.27 -0.76
CA ILE A 71 -3.12 13.40 -1.50
C ILE A 71 -1.91 14.21 -1.98
N LEU A 72 -2.14 15.40 -2.57
CA LEU A 72 -1.08 16.24 -3.08
C LEU A 72 -0.26 16.93 -1.98
N GLN A 73 -0.93 17.51 -0.99
CA GLN A 73 -0.27 18.28 0.08
C GLN A 73 0.59 17.40 0.98
N HIS A 74 0.07 16.22 1.37
CA HIS A 74 0.76 15.29 2.26
C HIS A 74 1.51 14.18 1.52
N ARG A 75 1.43 14.14 0.18
CA ARG A 75 2.06 13.12 -0.66
C ARG A 75 1.79 11.70 -0.14
N LEU A 76 0.53 11.42 0.20
CA LEU A 76 0.11 10.12 0.77
C LEU A 76 0.52 8.95 -0.14
N PHE A 77 0.43 9.16 -1.44
CA PHE A 77 0.98 8.30 -2.49
C PHE A 77 1.19 9.10 -3.77
N VAL A 78 2.02 8.56 -4.67
CA VAL A 78 2.26 9.10 -6.01
C VAL A 78 1.99 8.03 -7.08
N ILE A 79 1.93 8.46 -8.34
CA ILE A 79 1.86 7.54 -9.49
C ILE A 79 3.04 6.56 -9.43
N GLY A 80 2.75 5.28 -9.66
CA GLY A 80 3.69 4.15 -9.53
C GLY A 80 3.76 3.54 -8.14
N ASN A 81 3.13 4.11 -7.11
CA ASN A 81 3.07 3.48 -5.79
C ASN A 81 2.04 2.35 -5.78
N ARG A 82 2.39 1.24 -5.12
CA ARG A 82 1.43 0.19 -4.78
C ARG A 82 0.75 0.56 -3.47
N ILE A 83 -0.58 0.72 -3.52
CA ILE A 83 -1.38 1.15 -2.37
C ILE A 83 -2.54 0.17 -2.11
N THR A 84 -2.99 0.16 -0.86
CA THR A 84 -4.24 -0.47 -0.44
C THR A 84 -5.14 0.59 0.19
N ILE A 85 -6.36 0.71 -0.32
CA ILE A 85 -7.42 1.58 0.22
C ILE A 85 -8.66 0.71 0.45
N GLY A 86 -9.01 0.49 1.72
CA GLY A 86 -10.06 -0.46 2.08
C GLY A 86 -9.73 -1.87 1.56
N ASN A 87 -10.60 -2.43 0.72
CA ASN A 87 -10.44 -3.77 0.14
C ASN A 87 -9.75 -3.77 -1.23
N TYR A 88 -9.35 -2.60 -1.74
CA TYR A 88 -8.75 -2.47 -3.07
C TYR A 88 -7.25 -2.31 -2.94
N THR A 89 -6.49 -3.16 -3.64
CA THR A 89 -5.03 -3.08 -3.73
C THR A 89 -4.62 -2.92 -5.18
N GLY A 90 -3.70 -2.00 -5.46
CA GLY A 90 -3.25 -1.76 -6.83
C GLY A 90 -2.11 -0.76 -6.92
N GLU A 91 -1.57 -0.62 -8.12
CA GLU A 91 -0.57 0.40 -8.45
C GLU A 91 -1.23 1.67 -8.99
N VAL A 92 -0.90 2.84 -8.46
CA VAL A 92 -1.50 4.11 -8.88
C VAL A 92 -1.04 4.46 -10.29
N VAL A 93 -1.98 4.60 -11.21
CA VAL A 93 -1.68 4.99 -12.61
C VAL A 93 -2.04 6.44 -12.91
N ASP A 94 -3.00 7.02 -12.19
CA ASP A 94 -3.45 8.39 -12.38
C ASP A 94 -4.13 8.94 -11.12
N ILE A 95 -3.97 10.25 -10.86
CA ILE A 95 -4.56 10.96 -9.72
C ILE A 95 -5.37 12.14 -10.27
N GLY A 96 -6.65 11.90 -10.56
CA GLY A 96 -7.58 12.94 -10.98
C GLY A 96 -8.18 13.70 -9.80
N ILE A 97 -8.85 14.83 -10.08
CA ILE A 97 -9.46 15.70 -9.05
C ILE A 97 -10.52 14.97 -8.22
N LEU A 98 -11.34 14.13 -8.86
CA LEU A 98 -12.41 13.41 -8.16
C LEU A 98 -12.05 11.96 -7.83
N ARG A 99 -11.17 11.34 -8.62
CA ARG A 99 -10.89 9.92 -8.54
C ARG A 99 -9.42 9.63 -8.80
N THR A 100 -8.91 8.63 -8.08
CA THR A 100 -7.61 8.01 -8.30
C THR A 100 -7.81 6.70 -9.06
N ARG A 101 -7.06 6.48 -10.13
CA ARG A 101 -7.09 5.23 -10.90
C ARG A 101 -5.94 4.34 -10.45
N VAL A 102 -6.24 3.08 -10.17
CA VAL A 102 -5.25 2.08 -9.78
C VAL A 102 -5.35 0.84 -10.65
N LEU A 103 -4.22 0.30 -11.08
CA LEU A 103 -4.12 -1.01 -11.72
C LEU A 103 -4.23 -2.09 -10.65
N GLU A 104 -5.30 -2.85 -10.68
CA GLU A 104 -5.62 -3.83 -9.63
C GLU A 104 -4.57 -4.93 -9.55
N VAL A 105 -4.20 -5.24 -8.31
CA VAL A 105 -3.33 -6.34 -7.94
C VAL A 105 -4.17 -7.38 -7.20
N GLY A 106 -4.05 -8.63 -7.59
CA GLY A 106 -4.77 -9.71 -6.92
C GLY A 106 -4.35 -9.89 -5.46
N LEU A 107 -5.33 -10.16 -4.61
CA LEU A 107 -5.10 -10.59 -3.23
C LEU A 107 -5.08 -12.14 -3.15
N PRO A 108 -4.47 -12.71 -2.10
CA PRO A 108 -4.56 -14.13 -1.82
C PRO A 108 -6.03 -14.61 -1.77
N PRO A 109 -6.34 -15.83 -2.24
CA PRO A 109 -5.41 -16.91 -2.59
C PRO A 109 -5.10 -17.06 -4.09
N HIS A 110 -5.79 -16.36 -4.99
CA HIS A 110 -5.81 -16.73 -6.42
C HIS A 110 -4.81 -15.97 -7.31
N SER A 111 -4.29 -14.81 -6.89
CA SER A 111 -3.39 -14.00 -7.73
C SER A 111 -2.50 -13.09 -6.86
N VAL A 112 -1.74 -13.70 -5.95
CA VAL A 112 -0.93 -12.96 -4.96
C VAL A 112 0.08 -12.05 -5.66
N LEU A 113 -0.14 -10.73 -5.54
CA LEU A 113 0.82 -9.68 -5.94
C LEU A 113 0.99 -9.46 -7.44
N GLU A 114 0.14 -10.03 -8.29
CA GLU A 114 0.15 -9.86 -9.75
C GLU A 114 -0.97 -8.93 -10.25
N HIS A 115 -0.72 -8.24 -11.36
CA HIS A 115 -1.73 -7.37 -12.00
C HIS A 115 -2.84 -8.20 -12.62
N THR A 116 -4.10 -7.90 -12.28
CA THR A 116 -5.28 -8.56 -12.86
C THR A 116 -5.64 -8.02 -14.24
N GLY A 117 -5.00 -6.92 -14.66
CA GLY A 117 -5.32 -6.17 -15.88
C GLY A 117 -6.54 -5.24 -15.75
N LYS A 118 -7.20 -5.20 -14.59
CA LYS A 118 -8.34 -4.32 -14.34
C LYS A 118 -7.88 -2.97 -13.79
N ILE A 119 -8.54 -1.89 -14.20
CA ILE A 119 -8.33 -0.56 -13.63
C ILE A 119 -9.50 -0.23 -12.70
N LEU A 120 -9.19 0.02 -11.43
CA LEU A 120 -10.15 0.49 -10.44
C LEU A 120 -10.13 2.01 -10.39
N SER A 121 -11.31 2.61 -10.24
CA SER A 121 -11.50 4.06 -10.15
C SER A 121 -12.06 4.41 -8.77
N ILE A 122 -11.19 4.86 -7.88
CA ILE A 122 -11.45 5.04 -6.45
C ILE A 122 -11.77 6.52 -6.19
N PRO A 123 -12.90 6.85 -5.53
CA PRO A 123 -13.19 8.22 -5.09
C PRO A 123 -12.12 8.72 -4.14
N ASN A 124 -11.65 9.95 -4.34
CA ASN A 124 -10.62 10.54 -3.48
C ASN A 124 -11.13 10.78 -2.04
N ALA A 125 -12.44 10.89 -1.84
CA ALA A 125 -13.08 10.98 -0.53
C ALA A 125 -12.73 9.81 0.40
N TYR A 126 -12.34 8.65 -0.14
CA TYR A 126 -11.94 7.49 0.67
C TYR A 126 -10.68 7.78 1.49
N VAL A 127 -9.81 8.67 1.03
CA VAL A 127 -8.62 9.11 1.78
C VAL A 127 -8.98 9.78 3.11
N LEU A 128 -10.18 10.35 3.21
CA LEU A 128 -10.65 11.02 4.42
C LEU A 128 -11.23 10.07 5.46
N THR A 129 -11.62 8.85 5.05
CA THR A 129 -12.47 7.97 5.85
C THR A 129 -11.88 6.58 6.06
N LEU A 130 -11.00 6.13 5.18
CA LEU A 130 -10.37 4.82 5.22
C LEU A 130 -8.87 4.95 5.48
N PRO A 131 -8.25 3.97 6.17
CA PRO A 131 -6.80 3.89 6.23
C PRO A 131 -6.23 3.62 4.83
N ILE A 132 -5.07 4.23 4.58
CA ILE A 132 -4.32 4.06 3.33
C ILE A 132 -3.00 3.39 3.68
N THR A 133 -2.75 2.24 3.08
CA THR A 133 -1.45 1.58 3.18
C THR A 133 -0.69 1.83 1.89
N ASN A 134 0.46 2.49 1.98
CA ASN A 134 1.37 2.64 0.85
C ASN A 134 2.54 1.67 1.03
N HIS A 135 2.58 0.64 0.18
CA HIS A 135 3.57 -0.42 0.23
C HIS A 135 4.92 0.01 -0.35
N SER A 136 4.96 1.14 -1.08
CA SER A 136 6.15 1.64 -1.77
C SER A 136 6.86 2.78 -1.02
N THR A 137 6.32 3.25 0.12
CA THR A 137 6.86 4.41 0.84
C THR A 137 8.25 4.16 1.39
N ILE A 138 8.46 3.01 2.04
CA ILE A 138 9.71 2.69 2.72
C ILE A 138 10.75 2.17 1.72
N SER A 139 10.31 1.33 0.79
CA SER A 139 11.15 0.66 -0.19
C SER A 139 10.29 0.20 -1.37
N GLU A 140 10.89 0.04 -2.53
CA GLU A 140 10.30 -0.65 -3.69
C GLU A 140 10.39 -2.18 -3.58
N PHE A 141 10.97 -2.67 -2.49
CA PHE A 141 11.12 -4.07 -2.17
C PHE A 141 10.16 -4.48 -1.05
N VAL A 142 9.73 -5.73 -1.10
CA VAL A 142 8.90 -6.37 -0.09
C VAL A 142 9.54 -7.68 0.33
N ASN A 143 9.31 -8.06 1.58
CA ASN A 143 9.69 -9.37 2.08
C ASN A 143 8.75 -10.43 1.49
N ALA A 144 9.31 -11.47 0.90
CA ALA A 144 8.60 -12.64 0.43
C ALA A 144 9.08 -13.90 1.15
N GLU A 145 8.18 -14.86 1.27
CA GLU A 145 8.46 -16.17 1.85
C GLU A 145 8.15 -17.28 0.84
N MET A 146 8.97 -18.33 0.89
CA MET A 146 8.84 -19.58 0.16
C MET A 146 9.07 -20.75 1.12
N HIS A 147 8.17 -21.72 1.10
CA HIS A 147 8.23 -22.92 1.94
C HIS A 147 8.76 -24.09 1.14
N ILE A 148 9.67 -24.86 1.74
CA ILE A 148 10.26 -26.06 1.14
C ILE A 148 10.39 -27.11 2.23
N THR A 149 9.66 -28.21 2.08
CA THR A 149 9.68 -29.31 3.04
C THR A 149 10.53 -30.45 2.50
N ILE A 150 11.50 -30.92 3.30
CA ILE A 150 12.31 -32.11 3.01
C ILE A 150 11.95 -33.25 3.94
N THR A 151 12.24 -34.48 3.53
CA THR A 151 12.04 -35.68 4.38
C THR A 151 12.96 -35.67 5.61
N TYR A 152 12.56 -36.38 6.67
CA TYR A 152 13.34 -36.49 7.91
C TYR A 152 14.67 -37.25 7.73
N GLU A 153 14.73 -38.11 6.72
CA GLU A 153 15.89 -38.91 6.35
C GLU A 153 16.96 -38.10 5.60
N SER A 154 16.62 -36.91 5.12
CA SER A 154 17.53 -36.05 4.35
C SER A 154 18.57 -35.37 5.24
N ASP A 155 19.75 -35.04 4.69
CA ASP A 155 20.72 -34.19 5.37
C ASP A 155 20.22 -32.73 5.42
N TRP A 156 19.48 -32.42 6.48
CA TRP A 156 18.90 -31.09 6.69
C TRP A 156 19.95 -29.98 6.85
N LYS A 157 21.16 -30.30 7.35
CA LYS A 157 22.23 -29.30 7.51
C LYS A 157 22.76 -28.91 6.14
N LYS A 158 22.97 -29.90 5.27
CA LYS A 158 23.39 -29.70 3.89
C LYS A 158 22.31 -28.97 3.09
N ALA A 159 21.04 -29.37 3.23
CA ALA A 159 19.92 -28.70 2.60
C ALA A 159 19.82 -27.22 3.02
N ARG A 160 19.87 -26.92 4.32
CA ARG A 160 19.85 -25.54 4.82
C ARG A 160 20.98 -24.69 4.24
N ARG A 161 22.20 -25.24 4.18
CA ARG A 161 23.35 -24.54 3.60
C ARG A 161 23.14 -24.23 2.11
N ILE A 162 22.69 -25.21 1.33
CA ILE A 162 22.40 -25.04 -0.10
C ILE A 162 21.32 -23.98 -0.31
N LEU A 163 20.22 -24.05 0.44
CA LEU A 163 19.12 -23.09 0.35
C LEU A 163 19.61 -21.67 0.66
N HIS A 164 20.41 -21.51 1.72
CA HIS A 164 21.00 -20.23 2.10
C HIS A 164 21.93 -19.67 1.00
N GLU A 165 22.80 -20.51 0.42
CA GLU A 165 23.68 -20.13 -0.69
C GLU A 165 22.89 -19.63 -1.90
N ILE A 166 21.83 -20.36 -2.29
CA ILE A 166 20.97 -20.00 -3.43
C ILE A 166 20.25 -18.68 -3.18
N ILE A 167 19.56 -18.51 -2.03
CA ILE A 167 18.83 -17.25 -1.77
C ILE A 167 19.78 -16.06 -1.66
N GLN A 168 20.96 -16.24 -1.08
CA GLN A 168 21.94 -15.18 -0.92
C GLN A 168 22.48 -14.74 -2.29
N GLN A 169 22.75 -15.69 -3.18
CA GLN A 169 23.23 -15.43 -4.53
C GLN A 169 22.18 -14.69 -5.38
N GLU A 170 20.92 -15.12 -5.33
CA GLU A 170 19.86 -14.54 -6.17
C GLU A 170 19.31 -13.22 -5.60
N THR A 171 19.17 -13.11 -4.27
CA THR A 171 18.41 -12.01 -3.63
C THR A 171 19.26 -11.09 -2.76
N GLY A 172 20.54 -11.40 -2.54
CA GLY A 172 21.44 -10.56 -1.75
C GLY A 172 21.58 -9.13 -2.31
N ALA A 173 21.63 -8.99 -3.63
CA ALA A 173 21.68 -7.67 -4.30
C ALA A 173 20.37 -6.88 -4.17
N HIS A 174 19.23 -7.56 -4.05
CA HIS A 174 17.94 -6.92 -3.78
C HIS A 174 17.85 -6.44 -2.33
N THR A 175 18.33 -7.27 -1.40
CA THR A 175 18.40 -6.94 0.03
C THR A 175 19.23 -5.68 0.27
N GLU A 176 20.41 -5.55 -0.34
CA GLU A 176 21.22 -4.34 -0.13
C GLU A 176 20.57 -3.10 -0.75
N ARG A 177 19.90 -3.25 -1.90
CA ARG A 177 19.14 -2.14 -2.50
C ARG A 177 17.96 -1.72 -1.63
N GLU A 178 17.19 -2.66 -1.10
CA GLU A 178 16.13 -2.39 -0.12
C GLU A 178 16.68 -1.64 1.07
N ARG A 179 17.77 -2.15 1.67
CA ARG A 179 18.40 -1.54 2.84
C ARG A 179 18.81 -0.10 2.58
N MET A 180 19.39 0.17 1.41
CA MET A 180 19.79 1.52 1.01
C MET A 180 18.58 2.44 0.79
N GLN A 181 17.52 1.97 0.14
CA GLN A 181 16.28 2.73 -0.04
C GLN A 181 15.62 3.04 1.30
N GLU A 182 15.48 2.05 2.17
CA GLU A 182 14.89 2.20 3.50
C GLU A 182 15.67 3.21 4.33
N LEU A 183 17.00 3.11 4.39
CA LEU A 183 17.85 4.07 5.09
C LEU A 183 17.66 5.51 4.62
N GLN A 184 17.53 5.70 3.30
CA GLN A 184 17.35 7.03 2.71
C GLN A 184 15.95 7.58 2.97
N ARG A 185 14.91 6.75 2.80
CA ARG A 185 13.50 7.16 2.86
C ARG A 185 12.97 7.28 4.29
N THR A 186 13.52 6.53 5.24
CA THR A 186 13.06 6.50 6.64
C THR A 186 13.90 7.36 7.59
N ARG A 187 14.88 8.13 7.07
CA ARG A 187 15.77 8.96 7.91
C ARG A 187 15.05 9.93 8.86
N MET A 188 13.86 10.38 8.47
CA MET A 188 13.02 11.30 9.27
C MET A 188 11.90 10.58 10.03
N MET A 189 11.88 9.24 10.01
CA MET A 189 10.86 8.40 10.65
C MET A 189 11.45 7.70 11.87
N TYR A 190 10.63 7.48 12.90
CA TYR A 190 11.01 6.67 14.05
C TYR A 190 10.65 5.21 13.80
N ILE A 191 11.60 4.40 13.35
CA ILE A 191 11.42 2.97 13.06
C ILE A 191 12.40 2.15 13.89
N HIS A 192 11.89 1.17 14.64
CA HIS A 192 12.72 0.18 15.31
C HIS A 192 13.13 -0.89 14.30
N ARG A 193 14.43 -0.95 14.00
CA ARG A 193 14.94 -1.72 12.88
C ARG A 193 15.13 -3.20 13.23
N GLN A 194 14.59 -4.10 12.42
CA GLN A 194 15.05 -5.48 12.31
C GLN A 194 15.61 -5.67 10.91
N ILE A 195 16.94 -5.63 10.78
CA ILE A 195 17.60 -5.98 9.51
C ILE A 195 17.51 -7.49 9.39
N SER A 196 16.76 -8.00 8.41
CA SER A 196 16.89 -9.39 7.97
C SER A 196 17.26 -9.39 6.51
N GLY A 197 18.45 -9.92 6.21
CA GLY A 197 18.78 -10.31 4.84
C GLY A 197 18.07 -11.61 4.45
N PRO A 198 18.48 -12.22 3.34
CA PRO A 198 18.00 -13.54 2.96
C PRO A 198 18.32 -14.52 4.10
N GLU A 199 17.31 -15.15 4.68
CA GLU A 199 17.46 -16.02 5.84
C GLU A 199 16.65 -17.30 5.63
N VAL A 200 17.17 -18.41 6.15
CA VAL A 200 16.51 -19.71 6.11
C VAL A 200 16.15 -20.12 7.54
N TYR A 201 14.85 -20.01 7.84
CA TYR A 201 14.26 -20.56 9.05
C TYR A 201 13.93 -22.04 8.84
N MET A 202 13.82 -22.77 9.94
CA MET A 202 13.55 -24.20 9.93
C MET A 202 12.60 -24.54 11.07
N ASP A 203 11.54 -25.27 10.74
CA ASP A 203 10.57 -25.82 11.68
C ASP A 203 10.36 -27.31 11.42
N LEU A 204 9.85 -28.02 12.44
CA LEU A 204 9.47 -29.43 12.31
C LEU A 204 7.99 -29.52 11.88
N ALA A 205 7.71 -30.26 10.81
CA ALA A 205 6.37 -30.46 10.26
C ALA A 205 5.91 -31.92 10.38
N ALA A 206 4.63 -32.21 10.13
CA ALA A 206 4.11 -33.58 10.26
C ALA A 206 4.74 -34.56 9.26
N ASP A 207 5.09 -34.05 8.07
CA ASP A 207 5.56 -34.80 6.91
C ASP A 207 7.05 -34.57 6.59
N GLY A 208 7.77 -33.79 7.40
CA GLY A 208 9.19 -33.53 7.20
C GLY A 208 9.74 -32.35 7.99
N ILE A 209 10.88 -31.82 7.54
CA ILE A 209 11.48 -30.58 8.04
C ILE A 209 11.10 -29.47 7.07
N ASP A 210 10.40 -28.45 7.55
CA ASP A 210 9.98 -27.30 6.73
C ASP A 210 11.02 -26.19 6.81
N PHE A 211 11.48 -25.73 5.65
CA PHE A 211 12.31 -24.55 5.53
C PHE A 211 11.50 -23.37 5.04
N VAL A 212 11.55 -22.27 5.79
CA VAL A 212 10.96 -20.99 5.38
C VAL A 212 12.09 -20.09 4.90
N LEU A 213 12.17 -19.92 3.59
CA LEU A 213 13.12 -19.02 2.94
C LEU A 213 12.49 -17.63 2.93
N ARG A 214 13.08 -16.70 3.69
CA ARG A 214 12.66 -15.29 3.71
C ARG A 214 13.67 -14.44 2.95
N PHE A 215 13.21 -13.65 1.99
CA PHE A 215 14.08 -12.85 1.13
C PHE A 215 13.36 -11.61 0.58
N SER A 216 14.15 -10.63 0.15
CA SER A 216 13.67 -9.37 -0.41
C SER A 216 13.46 -9.45 -1.91
N VAL A 217 12.31 -8.99 -2.39
CA VAL A 217 11.97 -8.95 -3.83
C VAL A 217 11.39 -7.61 -4.24
N PRO A 218 11.65 -7.12 -5.47
CA PRO A 218 10.93 -5.98 -6.02
C PRO A 218 9.41 -6.23 -6.03
N ILE A 219 8.64 -5.18 -5.79
CA ILE A 219 7.18 -5.22 -5.89
C ILE A 219 6.78 -5.68 -7.31
N GLY A 220 5.98 -6.75 -7.39
CA GLY A 220 5.51 -7.31 -8.66
C GLY A 220 6.40 -8.39 -9.28
N GLU A 221 7.62 -8.60 -8.78
CA GLU A 221 8.57 -9.58 -9.35
C GLU A 221 8.60 -10.92 -8.57
N ARG A 222 7.79 -11.07 -7.52
CA ARG A 222 7.77 -12.26 -6.66
C ARG A 222 7.64 -13.55 -7.48
N ARG A 223 6.73 -13.60 -8.46
CA ARG A 223 6.48 -14.80 -9.26
C ARG A 223 7.71 -15.24 -10.04
N LEU A 224 8.38 -14.29 -10.68
CA LEU A 224 9.58 -14.53 -11.47
C LEU A 224 10.71 -15.08 -10.57
N ILE A 225 10.98 -14.39 -9.46
CA ILE A 225 12.06 -14.76 -8.53
C ILE A 225 11.79 -16.11 -7.88
N VAL A 226 10.56 -16.36 -7.41
CA VAL A 226 10.19 -17.67 -6.82
C VAL A 226 10.33 -18.79 -7.85
N SER A 227 10.00 -18.54 -9.13
CA SER A 227 10.19 -19.53 -10.20
C SER A 227 11.68 -19.85 -10.38
N THR A 228 12.53 -18.83 -10.47
CA THR A 228 13.99 -19.00 -10.59
C THR A 228 14.59 -19.72 -9.39
N LEU A 229 14.18 -19.35 -8.17
CA LEU A 229 14.61 -20.05 -6.95
C LEU A 229 14.17 -21.52 -6.97
N SER A 230 12.92 -21.80 -7.34
CA SER A 230 12.40 -23.17 -7.41
C SER A 230 13.21 -24.03 -8.38
N GLU A 231 13.51 -23.51 -9.56
CA GLU A 231 14.32 -24.21 -10.57
C GLU A 231 15.72 -24.52 -10.04
N LYS A 232 16.44 -23.52 -9.52
CA LYS A 232 17.80 -23.71 -8.97
C LYS A 232 17.85 -24.66 -7.80
N ILE A 233 16.84 -24.62 -6.92
CA ILE A 233 16.76 -25.52 -5.77
C ILE A 233 16.51 -26.95 -6.22
N LEU A 234 15.59 -27.15 -7.17
CA LEU A 234 15.32 -28.48 -7.73
C LEU A 234 16.56 -29.06 -8.42
N GLU A 235 17.24 -28.29 -9.27
CA GLU A 235 18.48 -28.72 -9.92
C GLU A 235 19.54 -29.12 -8.90
N ARG A 236 19.72 -28.31 -7.84
CA ARG A 236 20.73 -28.56 -6.83
C ARG A 236 20.38 -29.73 -5.93
N PHE A 237 19.11 -29.93 -5.58
CA PHE A 237 18.68 -31.07 -4.77
C PHE A 237 18.75 -32.37 -5.58
N ILE A 238 18.40 -32.38 -6.87
CA ILE A 238 18.52 -33.57 -7.72
C ILE A 238 19.99 -34.00 -7.88
N ALA A 239 20.93 -33.04 -7.91
CA ALA A 239 22.36 -33.33 -7.94
C ALA A 239 22.89 -33.96 -6.64
N GLU A 240 22.15 -33.83 -5.53
CA GLU A 240 22.54 -34.31 -4.21
C GLU A 240 21.66 -35.52 -3.82
N GLY A 241 22.21 -36.73 -3.86
CA GLY A 241 21.44 -37.96 -3.62
C GLY A 241 20.93 -38.18 -2.19
N ASP A 242 21.26 -37.27 -1.26
CA ASP A 242 20.96 -37.32 0.17
C ASP A 242 19.89 -36.28 0.61
N ILE A 243 19.25 -35.61 -0.35
CA ILE A 243 18.18 -34.63 -0.08
C ILE A 243 16.95 -34.99 -0.92
N ALA A 244 15.85 -35.33 -0.23
CA ALA A 244 14.58 -35.67 -0.85
C ALA A 244 13.46 -34.74 -0.37
N LEU A 245 12.70 -34.18 -1.33
CA LEU A 245 11.52 -33.37 -1.04
C LEU A 245 10.42 -34.23 -0.41
N ALA A 246 9.78 -33.68 0.62
CA ALA A 246 8.66 -34.34 1.28
C ALA A 246 7.43 -34.33 0.36
N TYR A 247 6.66 -35.42 0.44
CA TYR A 247 5.33 -35.55 -0.15
C TYR A 247 4.38 -36.04 0.93
N LYS A 248 3.09 -35.76 0.80
CA LYS A 248 2.10 -36.21 1.78
C LYS A 248 2.12 -37.74 1.86
N THR A 249 2.55 -38.26 3.01
CA THR A 249 2.59 -39.69 3.30
C THR A 249 1.54 -40.04 4.34
N VAL A 250 0.87 -41.18 4.16
CA VAL A 250 -0.05 -41.76 5.14
C VAL A 250 0.47 -43.13 5.51
N ARG A 251 0.84 -43.32 6.78
CA ARG A 251 1.22 -44.63 7.30
C ARG A 251 -0.06 -45.43 7.60
N SER A 252 -0.38 -46.39 6.75
CA SER A 252 -1.43 -47.38 7.04
C SER A 252 -0.82 -48.53 7.84
N VAL A 253 -1.24 -48.70 9.09
CA VAL A 253 -0.91 -49.88 9.90
C VAL A 253 -2.06 -50.87 9.73
N SER A 254 -1.82 -51.96 8.99
CA SER A 254 -2.75 -53.08 8.91
C SER A 254 -2.38 -54.10 9.97
N ASP A 255 -3.16 -54.17 11.05
CA ASP A 255 -3.06 -55.27 12.01
C ASP A 255 -3.58 -56.53 11.33
N LYS A 256 -2.67 -57.43 10.94
CA LYS A 256 -3.05 -58.82 10.68
C LYS A 256 -3.57 -59.40 11.99
N LYS A 257 -4.89 -59.55 12.13
CA LYS A 257 -5.47 -60.47 13.11
C LYS A 257 -4.88 -61.85 12.84
N GLU A 258 -3.99 -62.31 13.71
CA GLU A 258 -3.72 -63.74 13.85
C GLU A 258 -5.05 -64.40 14.22
N GLU A 259 -5.64 -65.09 13.25
CA GLU A 259 -6.63 -66.13 13.52
C GLU A 259 -5.93 -67.14 14.44
N LYS A 260 -6.19 -67.03 15.73
CA LYS A 260 -5.95 -68.13 16.66
C LYS A 260 -6.81 -69.28 16.17
N ASP A 261 -6.15 -70.23 15.55
CA ASP A 261 -6.60 -71.58 15.30
C ASP A 261 -7.10 -72.15 16.64
N THR A 262 -8.42 -72.04 16.88
CA THR A 262 -9.08 -72.76 17.97
C THR A 262 -9.22 -74.21 17.53
N GLY A 263 -8.08 -74.91 17.52
CA GLY A 263 -8.02 -76.35 17.50
C GLY A 263 -8.46 -76.91 18.86
N GLY A 264 -9.46 -77.79 18.82
CA GLY A 264 -9.67 -78.85 19.81
C GLY A 264 -10.47 -78.48 21.05
N LEU A 265 -11.75 -78.87 21.06
CA LEU A 265 -12.24 -80.05 21.81
C LEU A 265 -13.66 -80.42 21.33
#